data_AF-A0A7C5PXE0-F1
#
_entry.id   AF-A0A7C5PXE0-F1
#
_cell.length_a   1.000
_cell.length_b   1.000
_cell.length_c   1.000
_cell.angle_alpha   90.00
_cell.angle_beta   90.00
_cell.angle_gamma   90.00
#
_symmetry.space_group_name_H-M   'P 1'
#
loop_
_entity.id
_entity.type
_entity.pdbx_description
1 polymer ?
#
loop_
_entity_poly.entity_id
_entity_poly.type
_entity_poly.pdbx_seq_one_letter_code
_entity_poly.pdbx_strand_id
1 'polypeptide(L)'
;MTISRNNARSLSAAAARVGATILGGRLTLEDEHFIINKTDVTALLEKLAGQNVILVVTGVDNPQTERTKTCLTCGREYTGSECPHCARVRSRLRGNH
;
A
#
# COMPACT_ATOMS: atom_id res chain seq x y z
N MET A 1 -7.94 -4.96 -9.45
CA MET A 1 -7.61 -3.58 -9.86
C MET A 1 -7.20 -2.80 -8.63
N THR A 2 -6.11 -2.05 -8.70
CA THR A 2 -5.62 -1.18 -7.63
C THR A 2 -5.70 0.28 -8.04
N ILE A 3 -5.78 1.18 -7.08
CA ILE A 3 -5.74 2.63 -7.31
C ILE A 3 -4.51 3.24 -6.63
N SER A 4 -4.06 4.37 -7.18
CA SER A 4 -2.99 5.14 -6.58
C SER A 4 -3.38 5.64 -5.17
N ARG A 5 -2.37 5.81 -4.30
CA ARG A 5 -2.57 6.39 -2.97
C ARG A 5 -3.24 7.76 -2.99
N ASN A 6 -2.98 8.55 -4.04
CA ASN A 6 -3.62 9.86 -4.20
C ASN A 6 -5.12 9.72 -4.49
N ASN A 7 -5.49 8.81 -5.40
CA ASN A 7 -6.89 8.53 -5.70
C ASN A 7 -7.62 7.97 -4.47
N ALA A 8 -6.97 7.09 -3.70
CA ALA A 8 -7.53 6.56 -2.46
C ALA A 8 -7.79 7.68 -1.42
N ARG A 9 -6.87 8.63 -1.31
CA ARG A 9 -7.03 9.81 -0.44
C ARG A 9 -8.18 10.70 -0.89
N SER A 10 -8.29 10.96 -2.20
CA SER A 10 -9.39 11.74 -2.77
C SER A 10 -10.75 11.08 -2.55
N LEU A 11 -10.84 9.75 -2.71
CA LEU A 11 -12.05 8.98 -2.45
C LEU A 11 -12.44 9.04 -0.96
N SER A 12 -11.46 8.87 -0.07
CA SER A 12 -11.68 8.98 1.38
C SER A 12 -12.20 10.36 1.77
N ALA A 13 -11.63 11.43 1.20
CA ALA A 13 -12.10 12.79 1.44
C ALA A 13 -13.52 13.02 0.93
N ALA A 14 -13.91 12.41 -0.19
CA ALA A 14 -15.27 12.49 -0.71
C ALA A 14 -16.28 11.74 0.17
N ALA A 15 -15.95 10.53 0.62
CA ALA A 15 -16.78 9.74 1.53
C ALA A 15 -17.00 10.47 2.87
N ALA A 16 -15.96 11.11 3.41
CA ALA A 16 -16.06 11.85 4.66
C ALA A 16 -17.06 13.03 4.57
N ARG A 17 -17.15 13.70 3.41
CA ARG A 17 -18.07 14.83 3.20
C ARG A 17 -19.54 14.43 3.26
N VAL A 18 -19.87 13.17 2.96
CA VAL A 18 -21.24 12.66 2.99
C VAL A 18 -21.54 11.90 4.29
N GLY A 19 -20.65 11.98 5.29
CA GLY A 19 -20.81 11.29 6.56
C GLY A 19 -20.63 9.77 6.47
N ALA A 20 -20.03 9.25 5.39
CA ALA A 20 -19.77 7.83 5.26
C ALA A 20 -18.59 7.40 6.15
N THR A 21 -18.68 6.19 6.68
CA THR A 21 -17.57 5.56 7.42
C THR A 21 -16.54 5.03 6.44
N ILE A 22 -15.26 5.31 6.71
CA ILE A 22 -14.13 4.90 5.85
C ILE A 22 -13.27 3.93 6.63
N LEU A 23 -13.05 2.74 6.07
CA LEU A 23 -12.07 1.77 6.57
C LEU A 23 -10.94 1.66 5.56
N GLY A 24 -9.74 2.10 5.94
CA GLY A 24 -8.54 2.07 5.11
C GLY A 24 -7.40 1.39 5.85
N GLY A 25 -6.76 0.42 5.22
CA GLY A 25 -5.65 -0.31 5.81
C GLY A 25 -5.36 -1.61 5.08
N ARG A 26 -4.54 -2.44 5.70
CA ARG A 26 -4.30 -3.81 5.23
C ARG A 26 -5.50 -4.67 5.63
N LEU A 27 -6.09 -5.34 4.65
CA LEU A 27 -7.09 -6.38 4.89
C LEU A 27 -6.37 -7.67 5.27
N THR A 28 -6.68 -8.22 6.44
CA THR A 28 -6.24 -9.55 6.90
C THR A 28 -7.44 -10.45 7.09
N LEU A 29 -7.21 -11.77 7.02
CA LEU A 29 -8.20 -12.78 7.38
C LEU A 29 -7.69 -13.43 8.66
N GLU A 30 -8.46 -13.33 9.73
CA GLU A 30 -8.14 -13.83 11.06
C GLU A 30 -9.38 -14.58 11.57
N ASP A 31 -9.25 -15.87 11.90
CA ASP A 31 -10.35 -16.70 12.40
C ASP A 31 -11.67 -16.55 11.59
N GLU A 32 -11.57 -16.62 10.26
CA GLU A 32 -12.69 -16.43 9.29
C GLU A 32 -13.27 -15.01 9.21
N HIS A 33 -12.72 -14.06 9.97
CA HIS A 33 -13.16 -12.66 9.97
C HIS A 33 -12.21 -11.78 9.18
N PHE A 34 -12.78 -10.86 8.39
CA PHE A 34 -12.02 -9.86 7.66
C PHE A 34 -11.71 -8.68 8.57
N ILE A 35 -10.41 -8.44 8.81
CA ILE A 35 -9.95 -7.36 9.69
C ILE A 35 -9.25 -6.28 8.86
N ILE A 36 -9.56 -5.01 9.11
CA ILE A 36 -8.79 -3.86 8.63
C ILE A 36 -8.23 -3.13 9.85
N ASN A 37 -6.90 -3.17 10.00
CA ASN A 37 -6.17 -2.66 11.17
C ASN A 37 -6.63 -3.30 12.50
N LYS A 38 -7.71 -2.80 13.10
CA LYS A 38 -8.32 -3.28 14.34
C LYS A 38 -9.85 -3.37 14.25
N THR A 39 -10.40 -3.16 13.06
CA THR A 39 -11.84 -3.16 12.82
C THR A 39 -12.23 -4.47 12.16
N ASP A 40 -13.14 -5.19 12.80
CA ASP A 40 -13.80 -6.35 12.22
C ASP A 40 -14.84 -5.89 11.19
N VAL A 41 -14.51 -6.12 9.92
CA VAL A 41 -15.37 -5.76 8.77
C VAL A 41 -16.52 -6.74 8.66
N THR A 42 -16.31 -8.02 8.99
CA THR A 42 -17.37 -9.04 8.98
C THR A 42 -18.49 -8.64 9.94
N ALA A 43 -18.14 -8.35 11.19
CA ALA A 43 -19.09 -7.92 12.21
C ALA A 43 -19.77 -6.57 11.86
N LEU A 44 -19.09 -5.68 11.14
CA LEU A 44 -19.71 -4.44 10.65
C LEU A 44 -20.78 -4.74 9.59
N LEU A 45 -20.48 -5.62 8.64
CA LEU A 45 -21.41 -5.99 7.57
C LEU A 45 -22.63 -6.76 8.10
N GLU A 46 -22.43 -7.61 9.10
CA GLU A 46 -23.53 -8.32 9.79
C GLU A 46 -24.55 -7.35 10.41
N LYS A 47 -24.10 -6.23 11.00
CA LYS A 47 -24.99 -5.20 11.54
C LYS A 47 -25.83 -4.49 10.49
N LEU A 48 -25.39 -4.54 9.23
CA LEU A 48 -26.08 -3.96 8.09
C LEU A 48 -26.91 -5.01 7.32
N ALA A 49 -26.97 -6.26 7.80
CA ALA A 49 -27.74 -7.31 7.17
C ALA A 49 -29.22 -6.90 7.02
N GLY A 50 -29.76 -7.06 5.82
CA GLY A 50 -31.13 -6.67 5.48
C GLY A 50 -31.33 -5.18 5.15
N GLN A 51 -30.27 -4.36 5.14
CA GLN A 51 -30.34 -2.95 4.75
C GLN A 51 -29.80 -2.73 3.33
N ASN A 52 -30.26 -1.65 2.68
CA ASN A 52 -29.66 -1.19 1.42
C ASN A 52 -28.33 -0.51 1.72
N VAL A 53 -27.23 -1.06 1.20
CA VAL A 53 -25.88 -0.57 1.48
C VAL A 53 -25.10 -0.31 0.20
N ILE A 54 -24.16 0.65 0.26
CA ILE A 54 -23.14 0.87 -0.77
C ILE A 54 -21.79 0.53 -0.17
N LEU A 55 -21.09 -0.43 -0.78
CA LEU A 55 -19.75 -0.84 -0.37
C LEU A 55 -18.76 -0.57 -1.51
N VAL A 56 -17.72 0.22 -1.23
CA VAL A 56 -16.64 0.53 -2.18
C VAL A 56 -15.36 -0.10 -1.68
N VAL A 57 -14.87 -1.15 -2.37
CA VAL A 57 -13.62 -1.85 -2.05
C VAL A 57 -12.68 -1.79 -3.23
N THR A 58 -11.43 -1.41 -2.97
CA THR A 58 -10.37 -1.43 -3.98
C THR A 58 -9.02 -1.60 -3.30
N GLY A 59 -8.08 -2.28 -3.97
CA GLY A 59 -6.70 -2.32 -3.50
C GLY A 59 -6.06 -0.95 -3.67
N VAL A 60 -5.22 -0.54 -2.73
CA VAL A 60 -4.44 0.70 -2.85
C VAL A 60 -2.99 0.32 -3.13
N ASP A 61 -2.41 0.90 -4.17
CA ASP A 61 -1.02 0.66 -4.53
C ASP A 61 -0.12 0.95 -3.32
N ASN A 62 0.66 -0.06 -2.92
CA ASN A 62 1.72 0.13 -1.95
C ASN A 62 2.97 0.64 -2.71
N PRO A 63 3.46 1.86 -2.44
CA PRO A 63 4.69 2.35 -3.08
C PRO A 63 5.93 1.49 -2.74
N GLN A 64 5.83 0.52 -1.83
CA GLN A 64 6.86 -0.47 -1.52
C GLN A 64 6.96 -1.66 -2.49
N THR A 65 6.16 -1.72 -3.57
CA THR A 65 6.74 -2.31 -4.79
C THR A 65 7.76 -1.31 -5.30
N GLU A 66 8.92 -1.28 -4.64
CA GLU A 66 10.09 -0.54 -5.08
C GLU A 66 10.31 -0.95 -6.53
N ARG A 67 9.94 -0.07 -7.47
CA ARG A 67 10.17 -0.31 -8.89
C ARG A 67 11.65 -0.62 -9.02
N THR A 68 11.99 -1.88 -9.29
CA THR A 68 13.36 -2.29 -9.53
C THR A 68 13.84 -1.49 -10.73
N LYS A 69 14.95 -0.80 -10.54
CA LYS A 69 15.64 -0.09 -11.62
C LYS A 69 16.83 -0.95 -12.02
N THR A 70 17.10 -1.03 -13.30
CA THR A 70 18.34 -1.61 -13.79
C THR A 70 19.45 -0.57 -13.69
N CYS A 71 20.54 -0.89 -13.01
CA CYS A 71 21.70 0.00 -12.93
C CYS A 71 22.35 0.16 -14.31
N LEU A 72 22.40 1.38 -14.83
CA LEU A 72 23.04 1.67 -16.12
C LEU A 72 24.56 1.42 -16.13
N THR A 73 25.18 1.24 -14.97
CA THR A 73 26.63 0.98 -14.85
C THR A 73 26.97 -0.51 -14.80
N CYS A 74 26.20 -1.32 -14.07
CA CYS A 74 26.53 -2.74 -13.85
C CYS A 74 25.42 -3.72 -14.27
N GLY A 75 24.29 -3.22 -14.77
CA GLY A 75 23.18 -4.05 -15.24
C GLY A 75 22.37 -4.76 -14.15
N ARG A 76 22.74 -4.64 -12.86
CA ARG A 76 21.99 -5.26 -11.77
C ARG A 76 20.71 -4.49 -11.47
N GLU A 77 19.66 -5.23 -11.14
CA GLU A 77 18.46 -4.66 -10.55
C GLU A 77 18.75 -4.17 -9.13
N TYR A 78 18.20 -3.01 -8.77
CA TYR A 78 18.31 -2.46 -7.44
C TYR A 78 17.08 -1.62 -7.09
N THR A 79 16.92 -1.40 -5.79
CA THR A 79 15.91 -0.53 -5.22
C THR A 79 16.58 0.62 -4.45
N GLY A 80 15.88 1.75 -4.33
CA GLY A 80 16.43 2.97 -3.70
C GLY A 80 16.98 4.01 -4.67
N SER A 81 17.72 4.99 -4.12
CA SER A 81 18.25 6.15 -4.85
C SER A 81 19.48 5.84 -5.71
N GLU A 82 20.32 4.89 -5.28
CA GLU A 82 21.56 4.52 -5.96
C GLU A 82 21.83 3.00 -5.93
N CYS A 83 22.60 2.49 -6.89
CA CYS A 83 22.93 1.08 -6.95
C CYS A 83 23.91 0.69 -5.82
N PRO A 84 23.52 -0.18 -4.88
CA PRO A 84 24.33 -0.49 -3.70
C PRO A 84 25.65 -1.19 -4.05
N HIS A 85 25.65 -1.97 -5.14
CA HIS A 85 26.86 -2.61 -5.65
C HIS A 85 27.87 -1.57 -6.14
N CYS A 86 27.45 -0.64 -7.01
CA CYS A 86 28.33 0.40 -7.53
C CYS A 86 28.78 1.38 -6.44
N ALA A 87 27.90 1.72 -5.50
CA ALA A 87 28.24 2.56 -4.35
C ALA A 87 29.37 1.92 -3.51
N ARG A 88 29.25 0.62 -3.20
CA ARG A 88 30.27 -0.14 -2.45
C ARG A 88 31.59 -0.27 -3.21
N VAL A 89 31.57 -0.44 -4.53
CA VAL A 89 32.80 -0.46 -5.34
C VAL A 89 33.46 0.91 -5.34
N ARG A 90 32.69 1.99 -5.51
CA ARG A 90 33.21 3.36 -5.46
C ARG A 90 33.81 3.72 -4.11
N SER A 91 33.20 3.30 -3.00
CA SER A 91 33.76 3.57 -1.67
C SER A 91 35.10 2.87 -1.44
N ARG A 92 35.24 1.62 -1.90
CA ARG A 92 36.51 0.88 -1.87
C ARG A 92 37.61 1.56 -2.68
N LEU A 93 37.27 2.04 -3.89
CA LEU A 93 38.23 2.72 -4.76
C LEU A 93 38.67 4.09 -4.21
N ARG A 94 37.89 4.71 -3.31
CA ARG A 94 38.22 5.98 -2.68
C ARG A 94 38.97 5.84 -1.35
N GLY A 95 39.29 4.63 -0.92
CA GLY A 95 40.16 4.40 0.24
C GLY A 95 39.56 4.80 1.60
N ASN A 96 38.22 4.80 1.74
CA ASN A 96 37.59 5.01 3.05
C ASN A 96 37.64 3.69 3.86
N HIS A 97 38.71 3.52 4.62
CA HIS A 97 38.80 2.66 5.81
C HIS A 97 38.81 3.53 7.05
#